data_AF-A0A8C3IJH9-F1
#
_entry.id   AF-A0A8C3IJH9-F1
#
_cell.length_a   1.000
_cell.length_b   1.000
_cell.length_c   1.000
_cell.angle_alpha   90.00
_cell.angle_beta   90.00
_cell.angle_gamma   90.00
#
_symmetry.space_group_name_H-M   'P 1'
#
loop_
_entity.id
_entity.type
_entity.pdbx_description
1 polymer ?
#
loop_
_entity_poly.entity_id
_entity_poly.type
_entity_poly.pdbx_seq_one_letter_code
_entity_poly.pdbx_strand_id
1 'polypeptide(L)'
;MIIVPAVKLEDLPVVIKFILHNIKAVDAVEVISALRKNLDLSSCILPLQMLSSQSKLKSQPQTSSSTSQVSSSQNCVKLLFDVIKSAVRFQKGISEAWIKAIENTVCVSDHKVLDLIVLLLIHTTNTKSRKQIERVLRNKIPLGCVPEQLLQSAFRNHSLVIKDFFPSILSLAQTFLHSADPCVVSFGSCMYKQAFAAFDSYCQQEVVSALVTHVCGGNDVEMDISLDVLTDLVTLHTSSLIRYATFVKVVYLPDLTSPKRISKLSAGSCYPAPTPVLGDDCRYPLSLKLFSAVPLPAQVQPSHL
;
A
#
# COMPACT_ATOMS: atom_id res chain seq x y z
N MET A 1 10.41 -30.40 14.80
CA MET A 1 8.96 -30.50 14.61
C MET A 1 8.34 -29.21 15.14
N ILE A 2 7.82 -28.34 14.26
CA ILE A 2 7.31 -27.01 14.64
C ILE A 2 5.80 -27.12 14.91
N ILE A 3 5.39 -27.01 16.19
CA ILE A 3 4.00 -27.14 16.66
C ILE A 3 3.30 -25.78 16.56
N VAL A 4 3.28 -25.16 15.38
CA VAL A 4 2.61 -23.85 15.20
C VAL A 4 1.10 -23.94 14.93
N PRO A 5 0.55 -24.98 14.26
CA PRO A 5 -0.89 -25.01 13.94
C PRO A 5 -1.84 -25.20 15.13
N ALA A 6 -1.35 -25.68 16.29
CA ALA A 6 -2.17 -26.03 17.45
C ALA A 6 -2.12 -24.98 18.58
N VAL A 7 -1.44 -23.86 18.36
CA VAL A 7 -1.22 -22.82 19.37
C VAL A 7 -2.38 -21.82 19.32
N LYS A 8 -2.89 -21.43 20.49
CA LYS A 8 -3.89 -20.37 20.57
C LYS A 8 -3.33 -19.06 20.01
N LEU A 9 -4.17 -18.24 19.39
CA LEU A 9 -3.73 -16.98 18.78
C LEU A 9 -2.97 -16.10 19.80
N GLU A 10 -3.39 -16.07 21.06
CA GLU A 10 -2.74 -15.31 22.15
C GLU A 10 -1.29 -15.69 22.45
N ASP A 11 -0.94 -16.98 22.29
CA ASP A 11 0.39 -17.51 22.61
C ASP A 11 1.35 -17.46 21.41
N LEU A 12 0.83 -17.21 20.20
CA LEU A 12 1.58 -17.23 18.97
C LEU A 12 2.80 -16.29 19.00
N PRO A 13 2.73 -15.02 19.43
CA PRO A 13 3.90 -14.14 19.50
C PRO A 13 5.00 -14.68 20.43
N VAL A 14 4.63 -15.35 21.52
CA VAL A 14 5.58 -15.92 22.49
C VAL A 14 6.30 -17.12 21.88
N VAL A 15 5.57 -18.01 21.21
CA VAL A 15 6.13 -19.17 20.51
C VAL A 15 7.07 -18.72 19.40
N ILE A 16 6.67 -17.71 18.61
CA ILE A 16 7.51 -17.16 17.54
C ILE A 16 8.77 -16.50 18.11
N LYS A 17 8.66 -15.77 19.22
CA LYS A 17 9.83 -15.21 19.91
C LYS A 17 10.80 -16.30 20.35
N PHE A 18 10.29 -17.38 20.94
CA PHE A 18 11.10 -18.52 21.35
C PHE A 18 11.80 -19.19 20.16
N ILE A 19 11.07 -19.46 19.07
CA ILE A 19 11.65 -20.06 17.86
C ILE A 19 12.77 -19.15 17.33
N LEU A 20 12.49 -17.87 17.11
CA LEU A 20 13.46 -16.93 16.55
C LEU A 20 14.69 -16.75 17.45
N HIS A 21 14.56 -16.82 18.77
CA HIS A 21 15.69 -16.68 19.69
C HIS A 21 16.62 -17.91 19.71
N ASN A 22 16.11 -19.09 19.39
CA ASN A 22 16.86 -20.36 19.48
C ASN A 22 17.40 -20.84 18.12
N ILE A 23 17.25 -20.06 17.05
CA ILE A 23 17.78 -20.40 15.74
C ILE A 23 19.32 -20.35 15.75
N LYS A 24 19.96 -21.45 15.36
CA LYS A 24 21.38 -21.49 15.03
C LYS A 24 21.59 -21.01 13.60
N ALA A 25 22.72 -20.35 13.33
CA ALA A 25 23.02 -19.77 12.02
C ALA A 25 22.97 -20.79 10.86
N VAL A 26 23.38 -22.04 11.12
CA VAL A 26 23.44 -23.12 10.12
C VAL A 26 22.05 -23.55 9.63
N ASP A 27 21.08 -23.60 10.55
CA ASP A 27 19.74 -24.13 10.29
C ASP A 27 18.73 -23.01 10.01
N ALA A 28 19.16 -21.74 10.00
CA ALA A 28 18.28 -20.58 9.99
C ALA A 28 17.33 -20.56 8.79
N VAL A 29 17.82 -20.85 7.58
CA VAL A 29 16.98 -20.85 6.37
C VAL A 29 15.92 -21.94 6.44
N GLU A 30 16.25 -23.13 6.95
CA GLU A 30 15.32 -24.26 7.07
C GLU A 30 14.24 -23.97 8.12
N VAL A 31 14.64 -23.51 9.31
CA VAL A 31 13.70 -23.17 10.39
C VAL A 31 12.77 -22.04 9.95
N ILE A 32 13.28 -20.99 9.30
CA ILE A 32 12.45 -19.90 8.79
C ILE A 32 11.52 -20.37 7.67
N SER A 33 11.98 -21.24 6.77
CA SER A 33 11.13 -21.82 5.72
C SER A 33 9.99 -22.64 6.32
N ALA A 34 10.28 -23.45 7.34
CA ALA A 34 9.26 -24.21 8.07
C ALA A 34 8.32 -23.28 8.85
N LEU A 35 8.85 -22.22 9.48
CA LEU A 35 8.06 -21.21 10.18
C LEU A 35 7.06 -20.53 9.24
N ARG A 36 7.51 -20.09 8.07
CA ARG A 36 6.71 -19.44 7.03
C ARG A 36 5.59 -20.35 6.49
N LYS A 37 5.88 -21.65 6.30
CA LYS A 37 4.87 -22.62 5.87
C LYS A 37 3.75 -22.78 6.91
N ASN A 38 4.10 -22.82 8.19
CA ASN A 38 3.15 -23.04 9.28
C ASN A 38 2.48 -21.76 9.80
N LEU A 39 3.06 -20.59 9.57
CA LEU A 39 2.42 -19.31 9.85
C LEU A 39 1.41 -19.00 8.75
N ASP A 40 0.14 -18.96 9.13
CA ASP A 40 -0.93 -18.42 8.30
C ASP A 40 -1.56 -17.23 9.01
N LEU A 41 -1.70 -16.12 8.27
CA LEU A 41 -2.34 -14.90 8.76
C LEU A 41 -3.84 -14.92 8.52
N SER A 42 -4.36 -15.87 7.73
CA SER A 42 -5.79 -16.00 7.41
C SER A 42 -6.67 -16.13 8.66
N SER A 43 -6.20 -16.88 9.66
CA SER A 43 -6.86 -17.03 10.97
C SER A 43 -6.94 -15.73 11.77
N CYS A 44 -6.17 -14.71 11.37
CA CYS A 44 -6.12 -13.41 12.02
C CYS A 44 -6.93 -12.34 11.28
N ILE A 45 -7.55 -12.69 10.15
CA ILE A 45 -8.40 -11.80 9.36
C ILE A 45 -9.84 -11.95 9.88
N LEU A 46 -10.26 -11.06 10.77
CA LEU A 46 -11.67 -10.91 11.11
C LEU A 46 -12.31 -9.79 10.29
N PRO A 47 -13.61 -9.88 9.92
CA PRO A 47 -14.23 -8.92 9.03
C PRO A 47 -14.31 -7.53 9.66
N LEU A 48 -13.47 -6.60 9.19
CA LEU A 48 -13.60 -5.15 9.43
C LEU A 48 -14.87 -4.54 8.79
N GLN A 49 -15.67 -5.33 8.07
CA GLN A 49 -16.84 -4.86 7.30
C GLN A 49 -18.04 -4.44 8.14
N MET A 50 -18.02 -4.54 9.47
CA MET A 50 -19.16 -4.17 10.31
C MET A 50 -19.11 -2.77 10.94
N LEU A 51 -18.09 -1.95 10.66
CA LEU A 51 -17.93 -0.64 11.29
C LEU A 51 -18.36 0.57 10.43
N SER A 52 -18.77 0.39 9.17
CA SER A 52 -19.18 1.51 8.29
C SER A 52 -20.70 1.73 8.18
N SER A 53 -21.52 1.07 9.00
CA SER A 53 -22.98 1.27 9.01
C SER A 53 -23.56 1.32 10.43
N GLN A 54 -23.16 2.32 11.21
CA GLN A 54 -23.95 2.77 12.37
C GLN A 54 -23.95 4.30 12.42
N SER A 55 -24.61 4.91 11.44
CA SER A 55 -25.17 6.23 11.64
C SER A 55 -26.48 6.08 12.41
N LYS A 56 -26.56 6.71 13.59
CA LYS A 56 -27.77 7.07 14.35
C LYS A 56 -28.63 5.91 14.89
N LEU A 57 -28.55 5.65 16.20
CA LEU A 57 -29.64 5.90 17.17
C LEU A 57 -29.26 5.42 18.57
N LYS A 58 -29.92 6.01 19.56
CA LYS A 58 -29.61 6.07 21.00
C LYS A 58 -30.14 4.83 21.74
N SER A 59 -29.52 4.56 22.90
CA SER A 59 -29.97 3.76 24.07
C SER A 59 -30.14 2.23 23.94
N GLN A 60 -29.22 1.46 24.53
CA GLN A 60 -29.43 0.49 25.65
C GLN A 60 -28.15 -0.36 25.86
N PRO A 61 -27.75 -0.74 27.09
CA PRO A 61 -26.51 -1.50 27.32
C PRO A 61 -26.79 -3.00 27.25
N GLN A 62 -26.32 -3.69 26.20
CA GLN A 62 -26.25 -5.15 26.18
C GLN A 62 -24.94 -5.67 25.53
N THR A 63 -24.19 -6.38 26.37
CA THR A 63 -23.21 -7.46 26.08
C THR A 63 -22.10 -7.21 25.05
N SER A 64 -20.96 -6.76 25.57
CA SER A 64 -19.67 -6.52 24.91
C SER A 64 -18.83 -7.81 24.74
N SER A 65 -19.19 -8.71 23.82
CA SER A 65 -18.35 -9.89 23.50
C SER A 65 -17.66 -9.83 22.12
N SER A 66 -18.17 -9.05 21.17
CA SER A 66 -17.66 -8.99 19.79
C SER A 66 -16.57 -7.93 19.59
N THR A 67 -16.66 -6.79 20.27
CA THR A 67 -15.67 -5.69 20.19
C THR A 67 -14.34 -6.00 20.90
N SER A 68 -14.37 -6.82 21.95
CA SER A 68 -13.18 -7.27 22.68
C SER A 68 -12.36 -8.31 21.90
N GLN A 69 -13.02 -9.21 21.16
CA GLN A 69 -12.32 -10.21 20.36
C GLN A 69 -11.62 -9.60 19.13
N VAL A 70 -12.25 -8.65 18.42
CA VAL A 70 -11.66 -7.99 17.23
C VAL A 70 -10.42 -7.17 17.60
N SER A 71 -10.45 -6.47 18.75
CA SER A 71 -9.27 -5.75 19.25
C SER A 71 -8.15 -6.70 19.68
N SER A 72 -8.49 -7.83 20.31
CA SER A 72 -7.50 -8.83 20.74
C SER A 72 -6.73 -9.48 19.58
N SER A 73 -7.38 -9.80 18.46
CA SER A 73 -6.73 -10.43 17.31
C SER A 73 -5.81 -9.47 16.57
N GLN A 74 -6.25 -8.21 16.35
CA GLN A 74 -5.42 -7.17 15.76
C GLN A 74 -4.19 -6.85 16.63
N ASN A 75 -4.37 -6.81 17.95
CA ASN A 75 -3.27 -6.65 18.90
C ASN A 75 -2.28 -7.82 18.82
N CYS A 76 -2.76 -9.05 18.68
CA CYS A 76 -1.89 -10.21 18.51
C CYS A 76 -1.07 -10.13 17.21
N VAL A 77 -1.70 -9.81 16.08
CA VAL A 77 -0.98 -9.66 14.79
C VAL A 77 0.09 -8.57 14.90
N LYS A 78 -0.23 -7.44 15.54
CA LYS A 78 0.75 -6.38 15.79
C LYS A 78 1.92 -6.88 16.63
N LEU A 79 1.65 -7.55 17.75
CA LEU A 79 2.67 -8.14 18.62
C LEU A 79 3.54 -9.18 17.90
N LEU A 80 2.94 -10.01 17.04
CA LEU A 80 3.66 -10.97 16.20
C LEU A 80 4.68 -10.25 15.30
N PHE A 81 4.25 -9.20 14.60
CA PHE A 81 5.16 -8.43 13.76
C PHE A 81 6.18 -7.64 14.56
N ASP A 82 5.87 -7.17 15.78
CA ASP A 82 6.84 -6.54 16.67
C ASP A 82 7.95 -7.52 17.12
N VAL A 83 7.58 -8.78 17.40
CA VAL A 83 8.53 -9.86 17.71
C VAL A 83 9.44 -10.12 16.51
N ILE A 84 8.87 -10.26 15.30
CA ILE A 84 9.64 -10.47 14.06
C ILE A 84 10.56 -9.26 13.80
N LYS A 85 10.03 -8.04 13.93
CA LYS A 85 10.76 -6.77 13.77
C LYS A 85 11.97 -6.69 14.70
N SER A 86 11.80 -7.05 15.96
CA SER A 86 12.89 -7.12 16.93
C SER A 86 13.93 -8.16 16.52
N ALA A 87 13.51 -9.37 16.17
CA ALA A 87 14.40 -10.45 15.76
C ALA A 87 15.26 -10.08 14.54
N VAL A 88 14.65 -9.54 13.46
CA VAL A 88 15.40 -9.15 12.26
C VAL A 88 16.31 -7.95 12.47
N ARG A 89 15.98 -7.06 13.41
CA ARG A 89 16.80 -5.89 13.76
C ARG A 89 18.07 -6.29 14.50
N PHE A 90 17.96 -7.20 15.47
CA PHE A 90 19.08 -7.57 16.34
C PHE A 90 19.87 -8.78 15.85
N GLN A 91 19.31 -9.61 14.97
CA GLN A 91 19.96 -10.82 14.47
C GLN A 91 20.04 -10.83 12.95
N LYS A 92 21.20 -10.44 12.41
CA LYS A 92 21.44 -10.37 10.96
C LYS A 92 21.12 -11.67 10.24
N GLY A 93 21.51 -12.81 10.83
CA GLY A 93 21.26 -14.14 10.26
C GLY A 93 19.77 -14.43 10.05
N ILE A 94 18.88 -13.93 10.91
CA ILE A 94 17.43 -14.09 10.75
C ILE A 94 16.93 -13.29 9.54
N SER A 95 17.36 -12.05 9.39
CA SER A 95 16.96 -11.22 8.24
C SER A 95 17.39 -11.84 6.90
N GLU A 96 18.62 -12.34 6.81
CA GLU A 96 19.14 -13.01 5.60
C GLU A 96 18.42 -14.34 5.34
N ALA A 97 18.11 -15.09 6.40
CA ALA A 97 17.37 -16.34 6.29
C ALA A 97 15.94 -16.14 5.77
N TRP A 98 15.23 -15.09 6.22
CA TRP A 98 13.92 -14.73 5.68
C TRP A 98 13.97 -14.38 4.20
N ILE A 99 14.92 -13.53 3.79
CA ILE A 99 15.06 -13.16 2.38
C ILE A 99 15.37 -14.39 1.53
N LYS A 100 16.32 -15.24 1.95
CA LYS A 100 16.67 -16.48 1.23
C LYS A 100 15.51 -17.48 1.17
N ALA A 101 14.76 -17.65 2.25
CA ALA A 101 13.61 -18.56 2.28
C ALA A 101 12.53 -18.14 1.26
N ILE A 102 12.27 -16.84 1.12
CA ILE A 102 11.32 -16.30 0.15
C ILE A 102 11.90 -16.38 -1.28
N GLU A 103 13.17 -16.01 -1.47
CA GLU A 103 13.87 -16.09 -2.76
C GLU A 103 13.88 -17.53 -3.32
N ASN A 104 14.16 -18.53 -2.47
CA ASN A 104 14.21 -19.95 -2.84
C ASN A 104 12.84 -20.57 -3.09
N THR A 105 11.74 -19.88 -2.80
CA THR A 105 10.40 -20.42 -3.03
C THR A 105 10.02 -20.29 -4.49
N VAL A 106 9.93 -21.44 -5.17
CA VAL A 106 9.62 -21.50 -6.60
C VAL A 106 8.11 -21.50 -6.86
N CYS A 107 7.33 -22.23 -6.07
CA CYS A 107 5.90 -22.36 -6.31
C CYS A 107 5.15 -21.05 -6.01
N VAL A 108 4.34 -20.58 -6.97
CA VAL A 108 3.52 -19.37 -6.81
C VAL A 108 2.53 -19.51 -5.66
N SER A 109 1.92 -20.69 -5.48
CA SER A 109 0.94 -20.95 -4.41
C SER A 109 1.54 -20.88 -3.00
N ASP A 110 2.86 -20.96 -2.87
CA ASP A 110 3.52 -20.98 -1.57
C ASP A 110 3.83 -19.56 -1.06
N HIS A 111 3.68 -18.54 -1.90
CA HIS A 111 3.85 -17.14 -1.51
C HIS A 111 2.59 -16.63 -0.80
N LYS A 112 2.79 -16.06 0.40
CA LYS A 112 1.70 -15.59 1.27
C LYS A 112 1.81 -14.09 1.54
N VAL A 113 0.72 -13.50 2.04
CA VAL A 113 0.71 -12.10 2.51
C VAL A 113 1.81 -11.85 3.56
N LEU A 114 2.10 -12.85 4.39
CA LEU A 114 3.20 -12.82 5.34
C LEU A 114 4.55 -12.47 4.68
N ASP A 115 4.83 -13.06 3.52
CA ASP A 115 6.11 -12.89 2.81
C ASP A 115 6.31 -11.44 2.42
N LEU A 116 5.26 -10.82 1.88
CA LEU A 116 5.28 -9.42 1.50
C LEU A 116 5.44 -8.50 2.72
N ILE A 117 4.70 -8.74 3.81
CA ILE A 117 4.80 -7.91 5.02
C ILE A 117 6.20 -8.03 5.65
N VAL A 118 6.77 -9.24 5.69
CA VAL A 118 8.12 -9.47 6.22
C VAL A 118 9.17 -8.79 5.34
N LEU A 119 9.05 -8.85 4.00
CA LEU A 119 9.96 -8.11 3.12
C LEU A 119 9.88 -6.59 3.35
N LEU A 120 8.68 -6.02 3.49
CA LEU A 120 8.50 -4.59 3.81
C LEU A 120 9.10 -4.22 5.18
N LEU A 121 8.92 -5.09 6.18
CA LEU A 121 9.44 -4.94 7.53
C LEU A 121 10.97 -4.97 7.54
N ILE A 122 11.60 -5.92 6.82
CA ILE A 122 13.06 -6.01 6.72
C ILE A 122 13.60 -4.80 5.93
N HIS A 123 12.94 -4.40 4.85
CA HIS A 123 13.34 -3.21 4.07
C HIS A 123 13.30 -1.92 4.92
N THR A 124 12.33 -1.83 5.84
CA THR A 124 12.22 -0.72 6.80
C THR A 124 13.32 -0.76 7.86
N THR A 125 13.61 -1.93 8.42
CA THR A 125 14.48 -2.07 9.60
C THR A 125 15.96 -2.23 9.29
N ASN A 126 16.31 -2.78 8.12
CA ASN A 126 17.69 -3.08 7.76
C ASN A 126 18.04 -2.47 6.39
N THR A 127 18.63 -1.28 6.42
CA THR A 127 19.02 -0.52 5.22
C THR A 127 19.98 -1.28 4.30
N LYS A 128 20.84 -2.15 4.85
CA LYS A 128 21.81 -2.94 4.07
C LYS A 128 21.14 -4.00 3.18
N SER A 129 19.94 -4.44 3.56
CA SER A 129 19.19 -5.47 2.84
C SER A 129 18.27 -4.92 1.75
N ARG A 130 18.09 -3.59 1.65
CA ARG A 130 17.12 -2.97 0.73
C ARG A 130 17.31 -3.37 -0.72
N LYS A 131 18.53 -3.24 -1.23
CA LYS A 131 18.86 -3.65 -2.62
C LYS A 131 18.59 -5.13 -2.89
N GLN A 132 18.82 -5.99 -1.89
CA GLN A 132 18.53 -7.41 -2.03
C GLN A 132 17.02 -7.66 -2.11
N ILE A 133 16.23 -6.98 -1.27
CA ILE A 133 14.77 -7.09 -1.26
C ILE A 133 14.17 -6.56 -2.57
N GLU A 134 14.65 -5.41 -3.04
CA GLU A 134 14.28 -4.86 -4.35
C GLU A 134 14.55 -5.88 -5.47
N ARG A 135 15.74 -6.52 -5.47
CA ARG A 135 16.09 -7.56 -6.44
C ARG A 135 15.13 -8.76 -6.36
N VAL A 136 14.86 -9.25 -5.14
CA VAL A 136 13.96 -10.40 -4.94
C VAL A 136 12.56 -10.07 -5.47
N LEU A 137 12.01 -8.92 -5.14
CA LEU A 137 10.70 -8.50 -5.62
C LEU A 137 10.67 -8.33 -7.14
N ARG A 138 11.67 -7.66 -7.73
CA ARG A 138 11.77 -7.52 -9.20
C ARG A 138 11.85 -8.85 -9.93
N ASN A 139 12.45 -9.87 -9.32
CA ASN A 139 12.51 -11.20 -9.91
C ASN A 139 11.20 -11.98 -9.71
N LYS A 140 10.51 -11.79 -8.58
CA LYS A 140 9.31 -12.56 -8.22
C LYS A 140 8.02 -12.00 -8.84
N ILE A 141 7.93 -10.69 -9.06
CA ILE A 141 6.73 -10.05 -9.62
C ILE A 141 6.44 -10.53 -11.05
N PRO A 142 7.40 -10.51 -12.01
CA PRO A 142 7.14 -10.96 -13.38
C PRO A 142 6.84 -12.46 -13.49
N LEU A 143 7.31 -13.26 -12.52
CA LEU A 143 7.00 -14.69 -12.42
C LEU A 143 5.60 -14.96 -11.85
N GLY A 144 4.85 -13.92 -11.48
CA GLY A 144 3.53 -14.06 -10.84
C GLY A 144 3.57 -14.59 -9.41
N CYS A 145 4.76 -14.76 -8.80
CA CYS A 145 4.91 -15.22 -7.42
C CYS A 145 4.34 -14.23 -6.40
N VAL A 146 4.42 -12.94 -6.70
CA VAL A 146 3.90 -11.85 -5.84
C VAL A 146 2.92 -11.03 -6.67
N PRO A 147 1.69 -11.52 -6.87
CA PRO A 147 0.71 -10.83 -7.69
C PRO A 147 0.15 -9.60 -6.95
N GLU A 148 -0.42 -8.64 -7.68
CA GLU A 148 -1.03 -7.43 -7.09
C GLU A 148 -2.15 -7.76 -6.11
N GLN A 149 -2.87 -8.87 -6.30
CA GLN A 149 -3.91 -9.34 -5.39
C GLN A 149 -3.34 -9.65 -3.99
N LEU A 150 -2.09 -10.12 -3.91
CA LEU A 150 -1.41 -10.38 -2.64
C LEU A 150 -1.10 -9.08 -1.92
N LEU A 151 -0.66 -8.05 -2.67
CA LEU A 151 -0.44 -6.69 -2.18
C LEU A 151 -1.74 -6.06 -1.68
N GLN A 152 -2.80 -6.11 -2.48
CA GLN A 152 -4.14 -5.61 -2.10
C GLN A 152 -4.66 -6.30 -0.84
N SER A 153 -4.49 -7.62 -0.75
CA SER A 153 -4.88 -8.40 0.44
C SER A 153 -4.08 -7.98 1.67
N ALA A 154 -2.78 -7.71 1.52
CA ALA A 154 -1.95 -7.21 2.61
C ALA A 154 -2.46 -5.86 3.13
N PHE A 155 -2.67 -4.89 2.24
CA PHE A 155 -3.17 -3.56 2.60
C PHE A 155 -4.58 -3.61 3.22
N ARG A 156 -5.49 -4.40 2.64
CA ARG A 156 -6.87 -4.52 3.13
C ARG A 156 -6.95 -5.16 4.52
N ASN A 157 -6.19 -6.22 4.76
CA ASN A 157 -6.36 -7.05 5.95
C ASN A 157 -5.39 -6.69 7.08
N HIS A 158 -4.27 -6.03 6.77
CA HIS A 158 -3.20 -5.72 7.73
C HIS A 158 -2.70 -4.28 7.65
N SER A 159 -3.54 -3.33 7.20
CA SER A 159 -3.21 -1.89 7.09
C SER A 159 -2.56 -1.31 8.34
N LEU A 160 -3.02 -1.69 9.54
CA LEU A 160 -2.48 -1.19 10.82
C LEU A 160 -1.00 -1.53 11.02
N VAL A 161 -0.56 -2.71 10.56
CA VAL A 161 0.85 -3.11 10.66
C VAL A 161 1.66 -2.49 9.52
N ILE A 162 1.11 -2.53 8.31
CA ILE A 162 1.80 -2.09 7.10
C ILE A 162 2.02 -0.57 7.10
N LYS A 163 1.15 0.19 7.78
CA LYS A 163 1.30 1.65 7.94
C LYS A 163 2.65 2.06 8.55
N ASP A 164 3.17 1.28 9.49
CA ASP A 164 4.49 1.56 10.11
C ASP A 164 5.66 1.40 9.11
N PHE A 165 5.40 0.80 7.94
CA PHE A 165 6.36 0.60 6.87
C PHE A 165 6.16 1.59 5.71
N PHE A 166 5.34 2.64 5.88
CA PHE A 166 5.02 3.60 4.82
C PHE A 166 6.23 4.19 4.08
N PRO A 167 7.32 4.66 4.75
CA PRO A 167 8.49 5.18 4.02
C PRO A 167 9.16 4.14 3.12
N SER A 168 9.14 2.87 3.55
CA SER A 168 9.67 1.73 2.79
C SER A 168 8.80 1.43 1.58
N ILE A 169 7.48 1.47 1.74
CA ILE A 169 6.50 1.29 0.67
C ILE A 169 6.67 2.36 -0.40
N LEU A 170 6.77 3.64 0.01
CA LEU A 170 6.92 4.76 -0.91
C LEU A 170 8.24 4.65 -1.70
N SER A 171 9.33 4.31 -1.02
CA SER A 171 10.64 4.10 -1.64
C SER A 171 10.64 2.94 -2.65
N LEU A 172 9.97 1.82 -2.33
CA LEU A 172 9.85 0.68 -3.25
C LEU A 172 8.99 1.02 -4.47
N ALA A 173 7.85 1.69 -4.25
CA ALA A 173 6.96 2.13 -5.32
C ALA A 173 7.71 3.02 -6.32
N GLN A 174 8.43 4.03 -5.83
CA GLN A 174 9.30 4.88 -6.67
C GLN A 174 10.30 4.04 -7.46
N THR A 175 11.07 3.17 -6.79
CA THR A 175 12.05 2.31 -7.43
C THR A 175 11.42 1.43 -8.52
N PHE A 176 10.21 0.93 -8.31
CA PHE A 176 9.50 0.07 -9.28
C PHE A 176 8.93 0.82 -10.47
N LEU A 177 8.51 2.08 -10.32
CA LEU A 177 8.11 2.94 -11.44
C LEU A 177 9.26 3.17 -12.43
N HIS A 178 10.51 3.16 -11.95
CA HIS A 178 11.71 3.27 -12.79
C HIS A 178 12.13 1.93 -13.45
N SER A 179 11.32 0.87 -13.33
CA SER A 179 11.62 -0.43 -13.93
C SER A 179 11.38 -0.43 -15.45
N ALA A 180 12.16 -1.19 -16.19
CA ALA A 180 11.86 -1.49 -17.59
C ALA A 180 10.77 -2.56 -17.75
N ASP A 181 10.56 -3.40 -16.73
CA ASP A 181 9.56 -4.47 -16.75
C ASP A 181 8.15 -3.93 -16.42
N PRO A 182 7.17 -4.04 -17.33
CA PRO A 182 5.81 -3.52 -17.11
C PRO A 182 5.08 -4.14 -15.92
N CYS A 183 5.34 -5.41 -15.57
CA CYS A 183 4.72 -6.05 -14.42
C CYS A 183 5.22 -5.40 -13.12
N VAL A 184 6.51 -5.09 -13.05
CA VAL A 184 7.10 -4.38 -11.91
C VAL A 184 6.57 -2.95 -11.82
N VAL A 185 6.48 -2.24 -12.95
CA VAL A 185 5.88 -0.90 -13.00
C VAL A 185 4.43 -0.92 -12.50
N SER A 186 3.61 -1.84 -13.02
CA SER A 186 2.21 -2.01 -12.60
C SER A 186 2.11 -2.27 -11.09
N PHE A 187 2.98 -3.13 -10.56
CA PHE A 187 3.05 -3.40 -9.13
C PHE A 187 3.40 -2.14 -8.32
N GLY A 188 4.37 -1.34 -8.76
CA GLY A 188 4.72 -0.05 -8.14
C GLY A 188 3.54 0.95 -8.15
N SER A 189 2.83 1.05 -9.28
CA SER A 189 1.60 1.84 -9.39
C SER A 189 0.51 1.36 -8.43
N CYS A 190 0.36 0.04 -8.29
CA CYS A 190 -0.55 -0.58 -7.33
C CYS A 190 -0.17 -0.21 -5.88
N MET A 191 1.12 -0.17 -5.54
CA MET A 191 1.58 0.26 -4.21
C MET A 191 1.14 1.70 -3.88
N TYR A 192 1.29 2.65 -4.81
CA TYR A 192 0.78 4.02 -4.61
C TYR A 192 -0.73 4.04 -4.40
N LYS A 193 -1.49 3.31 -5.24
CA LYS A 193 -2.96 3.23 -5.15
C LYS A 193 -3.42 2.67 -3.80
N GLN A 194 -2.83 1.56 -3.36
CA GLN A 194 -3.17 0.95 -2.08
C GLN A 194 -2.76 1.81 -0.89
N ALA A 195 -1.61 2.49 -0.94
CA ALA A 195 -1.17 3.38 0.11
C ALA A 195 -2.10 4.61 0.27
N PHE A 196 -2.53 5.20 -0.85
CA PHE A 196 -3.50 6.31 -0.81
C PHE A 196 -4.86 5.86 -0.24
N ALA A 197 -5.34 4.70 -0.67
CA ALA A 197 -6.64 4.17 -0.26
C ALA A 197 -6.69 3.76 1.23
N ALA A 198 -5.61 3.18 1.75
CA ALA A 198 -5.61 2.53 3.06
C ALA A 198 -5.10 3.40 4.21
N PHE A 199 -4.32 4.45 3.96
CA PHE A 199 -3.65 5.24 5.00
C PHE A 199 -4.27 6.62 5.23
N ASP A 200 -3.72 7.33 6.21
CA ASP A 200 -4.24 8.62 6.66
C ASP A 200 -3.83 9.77 5.72
N SER A 201 -4.29 10.97 6.07
CA SER A 201 -4.07 12.17 5.26
C SER A 201 -2.60 12.55 5.08
N TYR A 202 -1.73 12.17 6.02
CA TYR A 202 -0.29 12.40 5.88
C TYR A 202 0.29 11.49 4.79
N CYS A 203 0.00 10.19 4.86
CA CYS A 203 0.43 9.24 3.84
C CYS A 203 -0.16 9.57 2.45
N GLN A 204 -1.43 9.98 2.39
CA GLN A 204 -2.07 10.41 1.15
C GLN A 204 -1.37 11.61 0.52
N GLN A 205 -0.99 12.60 1.33
CA GLN A 205 -0.25 13.77 0.85
C GLN A 205 1.12 13.38 0.27
N GLU A 206 1.86 12.52 0.97
CA GLU A 206 3.18 12.04 0.51
C GLU A 206 3.08 11.24 -0.78
N VAL A 207 2.04 10.42 -0.94
CA VAL A 207 1.75 9.71 -2.21
C VAL A 207 1.51 10.70 -3.34
N VAL A 208 0.63 11.70 -3.14
CA VAL A 208 0.35 12.71 -4.17
C VAL A 208 1.60 13.51 -4.50
N SER A 209 2.37 13.92 -3.50
CA SER A 209 3.63 14.65 -3.67
C SER A 209 4.64 13.86 -4.50
N ALA A 210 4.81 12.56 -4.21
CA ALA A 210 5.69 11.69 -4.96
C ALA A 210 5.25 11.55 -6.44
N LEU A 211 3.95 11.34 -6.68
CA LEU A 211 3.42 11.24 -8.04
C LEU A 211 3.58 12.55 -8.83
N VAL A 212 3.33 13.71 -8.21
CA VAL A 212 3.56 15.02 -8.83
C VAL A 212 5.03 15.21 -9.16
N THR A 213 5.93 14.76 -8.29
CA THR A 213 7.38 14.83 -8.54
C THR A 213 7.78 14.01 -9.77
N HIS A 214 7.23 12.80 -9.93
CA HIS A 214 7.46 11.95 -11.09
C HIS A 214 6.95 12.58 -12.39
N VAL A 215 5.77 13.21 -12.34
CA VAL A 215 5.22 13.96 -13.48
C VAL A 215 6.14 15.12 -13.88
N CYS A 216 6.73 15.82 -12.90
CA CYS A 216 7.66 16.91 -13.14
C CYS A 216 9.11 16.45 -13.44
N GLY A 217 9.39 15.15 -13.41
CA GLY A 217 10.75 14.58 -13.44
C GLY A 217 11.40 14.50 -14.83
N GLY A 218 10.67 14.81 -15.91
CA GLY A 218 11.20 14.88 -17.28
C GLY A 218 11.33 13.55 -18.02
N ASN A 219 10.91 12.42 -17.42
CA ASN A 219 10.82 11.12 -18.08
C ASN A 219 9.38 10.89 -18.58
N ASP A 220 9.16 10.93 -19.89
CA ASP A 220 7.83 10.84 -20.49
C ASP A 220 7.06 9.55 -20.12
N VAL A 221 7.76 8.42 -19.98
CA VAL A 221 7.12 7.13 -19.64
C VAL A 221 6.63 7.16 -18.19
N GLU A 222 7.50 7.60 -17.28
CA GLU A 222 7.20 7.70 -15.86
C GLU A 222 6.12 8.76 -15.57
N MET A 223 6.14 9.85 -16.33
CA MET A 223 5.10 10.87 -16.35
C MET A 223 3.75 10.25 -16.72
N ASP A 224 3.66 9.55 -17.85
CA ASP A 224 2.43 8.92 -18.31
C ASP A 224 1.87 7.94 -17.27
N ILE A 225 2.74 7.09 -16.69
CA ILE A 225 2.35 6.15 -15.62
C ILE A 225 1.82 6.90 -14.39
N SER A 226 2.51 7.97 -13.97
CA SER A 226 2.13 8.73 -12.78
C SER A 226 0.81 9.50 -12.99
N LEU A 227 0.57 10.00 -14.20
CA LEU A 227 -0.71 10.61 -14.60
C LEU A 227 -1.84 9.58 -14.61
N ASP A 228 -1.59 8.36 -15.09
CA ASP A 228 -2.56 7.28 -15.05
C ASP A 228 -2.92 6.91 -13.59
N VAL A 229 -1.92 6.80 -12.71
CA VAL A 229 -2.16 6.58 -11.27
C VAL A 229 -2.95 7.73 -10.64
N LEU A 230 -2.59 8.99 -10.91
CA LEU A 230 -3.34 10.14 -10.41
C LEU A 230 -4.79 10.12 -10.92
N THR A 231 -5.02 9.72 -12.17
CA THR A 231 -6.36 9.58 -12.75
C THR A 231 -7.16 8.49 -12.05
N ASP A 232 -6.55 7.33 -11.77
CA ASP A 232 -7.17 6.27 -10.97
C ASP A 232 -7.54 6.77 -9.56
N LEU A 233 -6.66 7.53 -8.90
CA LEU A 233 -6.93 8.09 -7.57
C LEU A 233 -8.07 9.10 -7.59
N VAL A 234 -8.12 9.94 -8.62
CA VAL A 234 -9.19 10.92 -8.83
C VAL A 234 -10.53 10.21 -8.96
N THR A 235 -10.60 9.15 -9.78
CA THR A 235 -11.84 8.43 -10.08
C THR A 235 -12.33 7.62 -8.88
N LEU A 236 -11.43 7.01 -8.12
CA LEU A 236 -11.79 6.14 -7.00
C LEU A 236 -11.96 6.88 -5.66
N HIS A 237 -11.26 8.00 -5.45
CA HIS A 237 -11.16 8.68 -4.15
C HIS A 237 -11.28 10.20 -4.24
N THR A 238 -12.18 10.71 -5.09
CA THR A 238 -12.34 12.14 -5.38
C THR A 238 -12.45 13.00 -4.12
N SER A 239 -13.26 12.58 -3.13
CA SER A 239 -13.48 13.34 -1.89
C SER A 239 -12.22 13.52 -1.04
N SER A 240 -11.31 12.56 -1.08
CA SER A 240 -10.04 12.63 -0.36
C SER A 240 -9.02 13.44 -1.15
N LEU A 241 -8.98 13.26 -2.47
CA LEU A 241 -8.00 13.90 -3.34
C LEU A 241 -8.20 15.41 -3.52
N ILE A 242 -9.44 15.91 -3.43
CA ILE A 242 -9.75 17.35 -3.53
C ILE A 242 -8.91 18.19 -2.53
N ARG A 243 -8.59 17.66 -1.34
CA ARG A 243 -7.76 18.36 -0.35
C ARG A 243 -6.33 18.64 -0.84
N TYR A 244 -5.87 17.87 -1.82
CA TYR A 244 -4.53 17.97 -2.39
C TYR A 244 -4.52 18.66 -3.76
N ALA A 245 -5.64 19.29 -4.17
CA ALA A 245 -5.80 19.93 -5.47
C ALA A 245 -4.68 20.95 -5.79
N THR A 246 -4.15 21.66 -4.79
CA THR A 246 -3.04 22.61 -4.97
C THR A 246 -1.76 21.93 -5.48
N PHE A 247 -1.46 20.71 -5.03
CA PHE A 247 -0.31 19.94 -5.52
C PHE A 247 -0.55 19.47 -6.95
N VAL A 248 -1.77 19.01 -7.25
CA VAL A 248 -2.12 18.55 -8.60
C VAL A 248 -2.18 19.72 -9.59
N LYS A 249 -2.52 20.95 -9.16
CA LYS A 249 -2.45 22.16 -10.00
C LYS A 249 -1.05 22.38 -10.59
N VAL A 250 0.00 22.02 -9.87
CA VAL A 250 1.38 22.11 -10.37
C VAL A 250 1.58 21.22 -11.58
N VAL A 251 0.90 20.07 -11.71
CA VAL A 251 0.96 19.24 -12.92
C VAL A 251 0.37 19.94 -14.14
N TYR A 252 -0.56 20.87 -13.96
CA TYR A 252 -1.20 21.61 -15.04
C TYR A 252 -0.44 22.88 -15.46
N LEU A 253 0.62 23.27 -14.73
CA LEU A 253 1.31 24.55 -14.91
C LEU A 253 2.53 24.50 -15.88
N PRO A 254 3.36 23.43 -15.91
CA PRO A 254 4.42 23.27 -16.89
C PRO A 254 3.99 22.29 -17.99
N ASP A 255 4.03 22.78 -19.24
CA ASP A 255 4.00 22.02 -20.50
C ASP A 255 2.67 21.39 -20.99
N LEU A 256 1.82 22.28 -21.52
CA LEU A 256 0.77 22.00 -22.52
C LEU A 256 1.35 21.68 -23.93
N THR A 257 2.52 21.07 -24.03
CA THR A 257 3.21 20.88 -25.33
C THR A 257 2.77 19.64 -26.12
N SER A 258 1.88 18.78 -25.62
CA SER A 258 1.26 17.75 -26.47
C SER A 258 -0.26 17.55 -26.26
N PRO A 259 -1.09 17.62 -27.32
CA PRO A 259 -2.55 17.45 -27.24
C PRO A 259 -3.00 16.07 -26.75
N LYS A 260 -2.15 15.03 -26.86
CA LYS A 260 -2.42 13.69 -26.33
C LYS A 260 -2.53 13.68 -24.80
N ARG A 261 -1.76 14.51 -24.09
CA ARG A 261 -1.75 14.62 -22.62
C ARG A 261 -3.05 15.22 -22.07
N ILE A 262 -3.61 16.22 -22.76
CA ILE A 262 -4.92 16.82 -22.41
C ILE A 262 -6.06 15.83 -22.69
N SER A 263 -5.95 15.03 -23.76
CA SER A 263 -6.98 14.07 -24.14
C SER A 263 -7.11 12.88 -23.18
N LYS A 264 -6.02 12.34 -22.61
CA LYS A 264 -6.11 11.21 -21.66
C LYS A 264 -6.81 11.61 -20.35
N LEU A 265 -6.45 12.76 -19.78
CA LEU A 265 -7.04 13.29 -18.54
C LEU A 265 -8.51 13.75 -18.71
N SER A 266 -8.90 14.17 -19.93
CA SER A 266 -10.30 14.49 -20.25
C SER A 266 -11.11 13.25 -20.68
N ALA A 267 -10.49 12.24 -21.29
CA ALA A 267 -11.15 11.01 -21.75
C ALA A 267 -11.45 10.01 -20.62
N GLY A 268 -10.69 10.02 -19.51
CA GLY A 268 -11.06 9.31 -18.28
C GLY A 268 -12.41 9.79 -17.69
N SER A 269 -12.94 10.91 -18.18
CA SER A 269 -14.25 11.47 -17.84
C SER A 269 -15.37 11.11 -18.82
N CYS A 270 -15.12 10.33 -19.87
CA CYS A 270 -16.10 10.02 -20.92
C CYS A 270 -16.00 8.57 -21.41
N TYR A 271 -16.69 7.64 -20.73
CA TYR A 271 -17.20 6.41 -21.36
C TYR A 271 -18.73 6.36 -21.22
N PRO A 272 -19.45 5.79 -22.21
CA PRO A 272 -20.87 6.05 -22.40
C PRO A 272 -21.72 5.05 -21.61
N ALA A 273 -22.59 5.56 -20.73
CA ALA A 273 -23.77 4.80 -20.30
C ALA A 273 -24.95 5.16 -21.21
N PRO A 274 -25.81 4.20 -21.60
CA PRO A 274 -26.88 4.45 -22.55
C PRO A 274 -28.08 5.17 -21.90
N THR A 275 -28.48 6.24 -22.58
CA THR A 275 -29.77 6.96 -22.56
C THR A 275 -30.17 7.82 -21.36
N PRO A 276 -30.88 8.95 -21.62
CA PRO A 276 -30.90 10.12 -20.75
C PRO A 276 -32.27 10.35 -20.12
N VAL A 277 -32.38 10.37 -18.79
CA VAL A 277 -33.56 10.93 -18.13
C VAL A 277 -33.17 11.60 -16.81
N LEU A 278 -33.40 12.91 -16.77
CA LEU A 278 -33.49 13.83 -15.62
C LEU A 278 -32.23 14.06 -14.73
N GLY A 279 -31.76 15.32 -14.76
CA GLY A 279 -30.95 15.92 -13.70
C GLY A 279 -29.63 16.52 -14.19
N ASP A 280 -29.65 17.81 -14.57
CA ASP A 280 -28.51 18.60 -15.05
C ASP A 280 -27.44 18.90 -13.97
N ASP A 281 -26.78 17.87 -13.42
CA ASP A 281 -25.71 18.08 -12.41
C ASP A 281 -24.46 17.18 -12.56
N CYS A 282 -24.32 16.47 -13.68
CA CYS A 282 -23.21 15.53 -13.92
C CYS A 282 -22.30 15.88 -15.10
N ARG A 283 -22.23 17.14 -15.53
CA ARG A 283 -21.40 17.58 -16.68
C ARG A 283 -20.36 18.66 -16.34
N TYR A 284 -19.70 18.57 -15.20
CA TYR A 284 -18.51 19.38 -14.97
C TYR A 284 -17.26 18.52 -15.13
N PRO A 285 -16.36 18.84 -16.10
CA PRO A 285 -15.07 18.20 -16.22
C PRO A 285 -14.38 18.21 -14.85
N LEU A 286 -13.74 17.10 -14.48
CA LEU A 286 -13.10 16.98 -13.18
C LEU A 286 -11.98 18.02 -12.97
N SER A 287 -11.39 18.50 -14.07
CA SER A 287 -10.55 19.70 -14.11
C SER A 287 -11.29 20.92 -13.57
N LEU A 288 -12.54 21.19 -13.98
CA LEU A 288 -13.35 22.28 -13.44
C LEU A 288 -13.70 22.09 -11.96
N LYS A 289 -13.96 20.86 -11.47
CA LYS A 289 -14.24 20.61 -10.03
C LYS A 289 -13.01 20.80 -9.14
N LEU A 290 -11.82 20.40 -9.60
CA LEU A 290 -10.54 20.67 -8.92
C LEU A 290 -10.16 22.16 -9.00
N PHE A 291 -10.50 22.84 -10.10
CA PHE A 291 -10.29 24.28 -10.26
C PHE A 291 -11.29 25.14 -9.45
N SER A 292 -12.56 24.73 -9.34
CA SER A 292 -13.61 25.49 -8.63
C SER A 292 -13.58 25.33 -7.11
N ALA A 293 -12.95 24.27 -6.59
CA ALA A 293 -12.86 23.98 -5.16
C ALA A 293 -11.78 24.80 -4.41
N VAL A 294 -10.98 25.60 -5.11
CA VAL A 294 -9.90 26.39 -4.52
C VAL A 294 -10.07 27.86 -4.93
N PRO A 295 -10.29 28.79 -3.98
CA PRO A 295 -10.37 30.22 -4.29
C PRO A 295 -9.11 30.67 -5.03
N LEU A 296 -9.27 31.38 -6.14
CA LEU A 296 -8.15 32.06 -6.80
C LEU A 296 -7.52 33.05 -5.80
N PRO A 297 -6.18 33.14 -5.71
CA PRO A 297 -5.56 34.24 -4.99
C PRO A 297 -6.04 35.54 -5.62
N ALA A 298 -6.56 36.45 -4.79
CA ALA A 298 -7.04 37.75 -5.23
C ALA A 298 -5.94 38.42 -6.05
N GLN A 299 -6.24 38.69 -7.32
CA GLN A 299 -5.40 39.55 -8.17
C GLN A 299 -5.28 40.89 -7.45
N VAL A 300 -4.09 41.19 -6.93
CA VAL A 300 -3.76 42.53 -6.47
C VAL A 300 -3.81 43.41 -7.71
N GLN A 301 -4.82 44.28 -7.79
CA GLN A 301 -4.88 45.32 -8.82
C GLN A 301 -3.60 46.14 -8.74
N PRO A 302 -2.94 46.45 -9.88
CA PRO A 302 -1.87 47.42 -9.87
C PRO A 302 -2.47 48.79 -9.53
N SER A 303 -2.12 49.30 -8.35
CA SER A 303 -2.37 50.66 -7.94
C SER A 303 -1.62 51.59 -8.90
N HIS A 304 -2.35 52.22 -9.82
CA HIS A 304 -1.86 53.40 -10.52
C HIS A 304 -1.78 54.55 -9.51
N LEU A 305 -0.55 54.98 -9.20
CA LEU A 305 -0.17 56.36 -8.91
C LEU A 305 1.36 56.51 -8.94
#